data_AF-A0A7L4TS84-F1
#
_entry.id   AF-A0A7L4TS84-F1
#
_cell.length_a   1.000
_cell.length_b   1.000
_cell.length_c   1.000
_cell.angle_alpha   90.00
_cell.angle_beta   90.00
_cell.angle_gamma   90.00
#
_symmetry.space_group_name_H-M   'P 1'
#
loop_
_entity.id
_entity.type
_entity.pdbx_description
1 polymer ?
#
loop_
_entity_poly.entity_id
_entity_poly.type
_entity_poly.pdbx_seq_one_letter_code
_entity_poly.pdbx_strand_id
1 'polypeptide(L)'
;GIIKVAGDCEVERAELNGAFTIDGLLNADQVEIILHGKSSVKEIGGEVITVKRNRHPILHLDKLIKPLSKELQADIIEGDIVKLEYTKANVVRGKTVEIGPGCEVEFVEYSSDLNISEKAVVKKSEKF
;
A
#
# COMPACT_ATOMS: atom_id res chain seq x y z
N GLY A 1 -9.18 2.36 -14.57
CA GLY A 1 -9.02 1.14 -15.39
C GLY A 1 -8.43 0.03 -14.53
N ILE A 2 -8.15 -1.13 -15.12
CA ILE A 2 -7.36 -2.20 -14.50
C ILE A 2 -6.08 -2.36 -15.32
N ILE A 3 -4.93 -2.33 -14.67
CA ILE A 3 -3.61 -2.54 -15.31
C ILE A 3 -3.05 -3.88 -14.84
N LYS A 4 -2.40 -4.63 -15.74
CA LYS A 4 -1.63 -5.81 -15.39
C LYS A 4 -0.22 -5.74 -15.97
N VAL A 5 0.78 -5.96 -15.13
CA VAL A 5 2.20 -6.06 -15.47
C VAL A 5 2.72 -7.39 -14.94
N ALA A 6 3.28 -8.23 -15.82
CA ALA A 6 3.70 -9.59 -15.46
C ALA A 6 5.10 -9.68 -14.82
N GLY A 7 5.84 -8.58 -14.76
CA GLY A 7 7.18 -8.52 -14.20
C GLY A 7 7.40 -7.17 -13.51
N ASP A 8 8.64 -6.70 -13.53
CA ASP A 8 9.01 -5.47 -12.86
C ASP A 8 8.57 -4.22 -13.64
N CYS A 9 8.34 -3.15 -12.90
CA CYS A 9 7.95 -1.84 -13.38
C CYS A 9 8.85 -0.79 -12.71
N GLU A 10 9.83 -0.30 -13.46
CA GLU A 10 10.79 0.71 -12.98
C GLU A 10 10.59 2.02 -13.75
N VAL A 11 10.32 3.09 -13.01
CA VAL A 11 10.03 4.43 -13.53
C VAL A 11 10.49 5.47 -12.52
N GLU A 12 10.71 6.72 -12.93
CA GLU A 12 11.03 7.81 -11.96
C GLU A 12 9.83 8.12 -11.03
N ARG A 13 8.61 8.06 -11.57
CA ARG A 13 7.38 8.37 -10.85
C ARG A 13 6.24 7.43 -11.25
N ALA A 14 5.62 6.82 -10.26
CA ALA A 14 4.48 5.92 -10.43
C ALA A 14 3.20 6.54 -9.85
N GLU A 15 2.25 6.89 -10.70
CA GLU A 15 0.90 7.33 -10.30
C GLU A 15 -0.14 6.28 -10.70
N LEU A 16 -0.67 5.54 -9.71
CA LEU A 16 -1.62 4.46 -9.94
C LEU A 16 -2.99 4.81 -9.34
N ASN A 17 -3.91 5.24 -10.19
CA ASN A 17 -5.30 5.57 -9.82
C ASN A 17 -6.27 4.54 -10.41
N GLY A 18 -6.66 3.54 -9.61
CA GLY A 18 -7.45 2.42 -10.11
C GLY A 18 -7.28 1.13 -9.33
N ALA A 19 -7.33 0.01 -10.07
CA ALA A 19 -6.94 -1.31 -9.62
C ALA A 19 -5.78 -1.79 -10.51
N PHE A 20 -4.84 -2.55 -9.95
CA PHE A 20 -3.70 -3.04 -10.70
C PHE A 20 -3.16 -4.37 -10.16
N THR A 21 -2.44 -5.09 -11.01
CA THR A 21 -1.64 -6.26 -10.64
C THR A 21 -0.25 -6.10 -11.23
N ILE A 22 0.77 -6.12 -10.38
CA ILE A 22 2.19 -6.15 -10.76
C ILE A 22 2.79 -7.40 -10.14
N ASP A 23 3.14 -8.39 -10.96
CA ASP A 23 3.60 -9.68 -10.44
C ASP A 23 5.05 -9.62 -9.89
N GLY A 24 5.78 -8.52 -10.19
CA GLY A 24 7.15 -8.25 -9.73
C GLY A 24 7.28 -7.00 -8.85
N LEU A 25 8.42 -6.32 -8.99
CA LEU A 25 8.78 -5.09 -8.27
C LEU A 25 8.19 -3.85 -8.95
N LEU A 26 7.57 -2.96 -8.18
CA LEU A 26 7.33 -1.57 -8.56
C LEU A 26 8.41 -0.70 -7.92
N ASN A 27 9.33 -0.16 -8.73
CA ASN A 27 10.41 0.72 -8.26
C ASN A 27 10.23 2.13 -8.82
N ALA A 28 10.19 3.14 -7.95
CA ALA A 28 10.19 4.55 -8.35
C ALA A 28 10.59 5.47 -7.19
N ASP A 29 11.18 6.63 -7.48
CA ASP A 29 11.50 7.64 -6.44
C ASP A 29 10.22 8.05 -5.70
N GLN A 30 9.13 8.26 -6.45
CA GLN A 30 7.82 8.59 -5.90
C GLN A 30 6.74 7.62 -6.39
N VAL A 31 6.09 6.93 -5.44
CA VAL A 31 4.95 6.04 -5.67
C VAL A 31 3.70 6.63 -5.03
N GLU A 32 2.70 6.98 -5.83
CA GLU A 32 1.39 7.43 -5.38
C GLU A 32 0.29 6.48 -5.89
N ILE A 33 -0.39 5.82 -4.96
CA ILE A 33 -1.46 4.87 -5.24
C ILE A 33 -2.78 5.37 -4.63
N ILE A 34 -3.81 5.47 -5.47
CA ILE A 34 -5.19 5.71 -5.08
C ILE A 34 -6.03 4.48 -5.42
N LEU A 35 -6.45 3.75 -4.39
CA LEU A 35 -7.16 2.48 -4.53
C LEU A 35 -8.64 2.69 -4.89
N HIS A 36 -9.04 2.16 -6.05
CA HIS A 36 -10.45 2.08 -6.48
C HIS A 36 -11.01 0.65 -6.47
N GLY A 37 -10.15 -0.36 -6.33
CA GLY A 37 -10.50 -1.78 -6.21
C GLY A 37 -9.35 -2.57 -5.60
N LYS A 38 -9.41 -3.90 -5.70
CA LYS A 38 -8.31 -4.77 -5.26
C LYS A 38 -7.08 -4.52 -6.13
N SER A 39 -5.94 -4.36 -5.49
CA SER A 39 -4.65 -4.26 -6.16
C SER A 39 -3.64 -5.20 -5.53
N SER A 40 -2.69 -5.68 -6.33
CA SER A 40 -1.58 -6.49 -5.85
C SER A 40 -0.28 -6.07 -6.50
N VAL A 41 0.79 -6.11 -5.73
CA VAL A 41 2.18 -5.96 -6.19
C VAL A 41 3.06 -6.84 -5.33
N LYS A 42 4.05 -7.53 -5.89
CA LYS A 42 4.92 -8.38 -5.06
C LYS A 42 5.74 -7.50 -4.10
N GLU A 43 6.45 -6.52 -4.64
CA GLU A 43 7.36 -5.64 -3.89
C GLU A 43 7.22 -4.19 -4.36
N ILE A 44 7.30 -3.23 -3.43
CA ILE A 44 7.39 -1.79 -3.75
C ILE A 44 8.68 -1.24 -3.16
N GLY A 45 9.48 -0.58 -3.99
CA GLY A 45 10.65 0.20 -3.61
C GLY A 45 10.48 1.66 -4.02
N GLY A 46 10.91 2.60 -3.17
CA GLY A 46 10.94 4.02 -3.51
C GLY A 46 11.39 4.94 -2.37
N GLU A 47 11.63 6.21 -2.65
CA GLU A 47 11.95 7.18 -1.59
C GLU A 47 10.68 7.57 -0.82
N VAL A 48 9.59 7.86 -1.55
CA VAL A 48 8.30 8.24 -0.97
C VAL A 48 7.18 7.37 -1.54
N ILE A 49 6.57 6.57 -0.67
CA ILE A 49 5.48 5.67 -1.01
C ILE A 49 4.22 6.11 -0.27
N THR A 50 3.17 6.41 -1.02
CA THR A 50 1.85 6.77 -0.46
C THR A 50 0.76 5.91 -1.07
N VAL A 51 0.00 5.21 -0.22
CA VAL A 51 -1.19 4.44 -0.59
C VAL A 51 -2.39 5.03 0.14
N LYS A 52 -3.40 5.47 -0.62
CA LYS A 52 -4.66 6.00 -0.07
C LYS A 52 -5.83 5.22 -0.62
N ARG A 53 -6.89 5.07 0.19
CA ARG A 53 -8.17 4.53 -0.31
C ARG A 53 -9.07 5.65 -0.80
N ASN A 54 -9.62 5.50 -2.01
CA ASN A 54 -10.66 6.42 -2.45
C ASN A 54 -11.94 6.21 -1.61
N ARG A 55 -12.30 7.25 -0.84
CA ARG A 55 -13.46 7.29 0.06
C ARG A 55 -14.79 7.62 -0.63
N HIS A 56 -14.80 7.84 -1.96
CA HIS A 56 -16.05 8.07 -2.67
C HIS A 56 -16.95 6.82 -2.60
N PRO A 57 -18.19 6.97 -2.08
CA PRO A 57 -19.17 5.89 -2.05
C PRO A 57 -19.55 5.51 -3.48
N ILE A 58 -19.43 4.22 -3.82
CA ILE A 58 -19.87 3.70 -5.11
C ILE A 58 -21.36 3.34 -4.97
N LEU A 59 -22.23 4.35 -4.94
CA LEU A 59 -23.69 4.19 -4.89
C LEU A 59 -24.21 3.35 -3.69
N HIS A 60 -25.53 3.26 -3.52
CA HIS A 60 -26.19 2.48 -2.45
C HIS A 60 -26.08 0.94 -2.60
N LEU A 61 -25.16 0.45 -3.42
CA LEU A 61 -25.01 -0.98 -3.75
C LEU A 61 -23.96 -1.69 -2.86
N ASP A 62 -23.21 -0.91 -2.09
CA ASP A 62 -22.27 -1.33 -1.05
C ASP A 62 -22.91 -2.18 0.06
N LYS A 63 -24.24 -2.16 0.19
CA LYS A 63 -25.01 -3.03 1.11
C LYS A 63 -25.36 -4.41 0.55
N LEU A 64 -25.28 -4.62 -0.76
CA LEU A 64 -25.76 -5.83 -1.45
C LEU A 64 -24.64 -6.71 -1.98
N ILE A 65 -23.47 -6.13 -2.21
CA ILE A 65 -22.26 -6.82 -2.66
C ILE A 65 -21.23 -6.56 -1.56
N LYS A 66 -20.57 -7.61 -1.04
CA LYS A 66 -19.40 -7.47 -0.14
C LYS A 66 -18.60 -6.26 -0.61
N PRO A 67 -18.21 -5.31 0.27
CA PRO A 67 -17.55 -4.09 -0.16
C PRO A 67 -16.44 -4.49 -1.12
N LEU A 68 -16.52 -4.06 -2.38
CA LEU A 68 -15.47 -4.26 -3.38
C LEU A 68 -14.19 -3.80 -2.69
N SER A 69 -13.36 -4.73 -2.22
CA SER A 69 -12.32 -4.36 -1.26
C SER A 69 -11.33 -3.50 -2.01
N LYS A 70 -11.24 -2.24 -1.59
CA LYS A 70 -10.26 -1.29 -2.09
C LYS A 70 -9.05 -1.45 -1.19
N GLU A 71 -8.28 -2.48 -1.48
CA GLU A 71 -7.13 -2.91 -0.68
C GLU A 71 -5.94 -3.20 -1.57
N LEU A 72 -4.74 -2.91 -1.08
CA LEU A 72 -3.48 -3.31 -1.67
C LEU A 72 -2.95 -4.54 -0.96
N GLN A 73 -2.46 -5.53 -1.70
CA GLN A 73 -1.68 -6.63 -1.16
C GLN A 73 -0.24 -6.56 -1.66
N ALA A 74 0.73 -6.66 -0.74
CA ALA A 74 2.15 -6.75 -1.06
C ALA A 74 2.93 -7.67 -0.12
N ASP A 75 4.06 -8.21 -0.56
CA ASP A 75 4.95 -8.94 0.34
C ASP A 75 5.86 -7.96 1.09
N ILE A 76 6.50 -7.04 0.36
CA ILE A 76 7.44 -6.06 0.91
C ILE A 76 7.10 -4.66 0.38
N ILE A 77 7.12 -3.67 1.27
CA ILE A 77 7.08 -2.24 0.93
C ILE A 77 8.24 -1.57 1.64
N GLU A 78 9.20 -1.04 0.88
CA GLU A 78 10.42 -0.42 1.42
C GLU A 78 10.62 0.99 0.86
N GLY A 79 10.85 1.96 1.75
CA GLY A 79 11.21 3.31 1.34
C GLY A 79 11.54 4.26 2.48
N ASP A 80 12.02 5.46 2.19
CA ASP A 80 12.37 6.43 3.25
C ASP A 80 11.13 6.93 3.99
N ILE A 81 10.08 7.28 3.25
CA ILE A 81 8.79 7.73 3.78
C ILE A 81 7.70 6.81 3.25
N VAL A 82 7.09 6.04 4.14
CA VAL A 82 6.04 5.07 3.77
C VAL A 82 4.74 5.43 4.49
N LYS A 83 3.69 5.74 3.72
CA LYS A 83 2.35 6.10 4.25
C LYS A 83 1.29 5.22 3.62
N LEU A 84 0.68 4.36 4.42
CA LEU A 84 -0.21 3.31 3.91
C LEU A 84 -1.61 3.41 4.52
N GLU A 85 -2.64 3.36 3.69
CA GLU A 85 -4.01 3.03 4.11
C GLU A 85 -4.48 1.76 3.38
N TYR A 86 -5.32 0.95 4.03
CA TYR A 86 -5.94 -0.24 3.42
C TYR A 86 -4.96 -1.17 2.69
N THR A 87 -3.82 -1.44 3.33
CA THR A 87 -2.75 -2.27 2.77
C THR A 87 -2.50 -3.50 3.64
N LYS A 88 -2.46 -4.68 3.01
CA LYS A 88 -2.00 -5.92 3.61
C LYS A 88 -0.56 -6.17 3.17
N ALA A 89 0.38 -6.21 4.12
CA ALA A 89 1.79 -6.40 3.83
C ALA A 89 2.47 -7.38 4.80
N ASN A 90 3.40 -8.20 4.31
CA ASN A 90 4.21 -9.02 5.22
C ASN A 90 5.27 -8.14 5.90
N VAL A 91 5.99 -7.31 5.15
CA VAL A 91 7.01 -6.42 5.68
C VAL A 91 6.82 -5.00 5.18
N VAL A 92 6.88 -4.03 6.09
CA VAL A 92 7.00 -2.61 5.76
C VAL A 92 8.27 -2.07 6.39
N ARG A 93 9.17 -1.52 5.58
CA ARG A 93 10.44 -0.96 6.04
C ARG A 93 10.58 0.50 5.64
N GLY A 94 11.02 1.36 6.56
CA GLY A 94 11.37 2.71 6.19
C GLY A 94 11.90 3.61 7.28
N LYS A 95 12.43 4.79 6.93
CA LYS A 95 12.90 5.73 7.95
C LYS A 95 11.73 6.29 8.75
N THR A 96 10.70 6.76 8.07
CA THR A 96 9.46 7.26 8.65
C THR A 96 8.29 6.46 8.09
N VAL A 97 7.57 5.77 8.98
CA VAL A 97 6.46 4.87 8.60
C VAL A 97 5.15 5.33 9.25
N GLU A 98 4.12 5.50 8.43
CA GLU A 98 2.74 5.79 8.85
C GLU A 98 1.82 4.65 8.39
N ILE A 99 1.41 3.81 9.33
CA ILE A 99 0.44 2.74 9.12
C ILE A 99 -0.95 3.27 9.46
N GLY A 100 -1.66 3.72 8.43
CA GLY A 100 -3.01 4.26 8.49
C GLY A 100 -4.12 3.20 8.64
N PRO A 101 -5.39 3.64 8.68
CA PRO A 101 -6.53 2.78 8.92
C PRO A 101 -6.71 1.69 7.86
N GLY A 102 -7.18 0.51 8.30
CA GLY A 102 -7.46 -0.63 7.43
C GLY A 102 -6.23 -1.40 6.97
N CYS A 103 -5.04 -1.04 7.46
CA CYS A 103 -3.82 -1.81 7.21
C CYS A 103 -3.74 -3.04 8.11
N GLU A 104 -3.19 -4.12 7.57
CA GLU A 104 -2.80 -5.35 8.28
C GLU A 104 -1.34 -5.64 7.90
N VAL A 105 -0.41 -5.49 8.84
CA VAL A 105 1.03 -5.65 8.58
C VAL A 105 1.64 -6.67 9.55
N GLU A 106 2.38 -7.64 9.03
CA GLU A 106 3.00 -8.66 9.87
C GLU A 106 4.22 -8.09 10.62
N PHE A 107 5.09 -7.36 9.93
CA PHE A 107 6.30 -6.78 10.54
C PHE A 107 6.60 -5.38 10.00
N VAL A 108 6.88 -4.44 10.91
CA VAL A 108 7.32 -3.08 10.58
C VAL A 108 8.73 -2.83 11.10
N GLU A 109 9.65 -2.46 10.22
CA GLU A 109 11.01 -2.02 10.58
C GLU A 109 11.16 -0.53 10.30
N TYR A 110 11.66 0.23 11.28
CA TYR A 110 11.82 1.67 11.12
C TYR A 110 13.04 2.25 11.83
N SER A 111 13.57 3.38 11.36
CA SER A 111 14.76 4.00 11.97
C SER A 111 14.53 5.38 12.61
N SER A 112 13.52 6.14 12.16
CA SER A 112 13.15 7.44 12.75
C SER A 112 11.83 7.35 13.51
N ASP A 113 10.71 7.40 12.79
CA ASP A 113 9.37 7.61 13.32
C ASP A 113 8.42 6.51 12.86
N LEU A 114 7.58 6.05 13.79
CA LEU A 114 6.51 5.10 13.51
C LEU A 114 5.20 5.65 14.08
N ASN A 115 4.21 5.84 13.22
CA ASN A 115 2.85 6.16 13.61
C ASN A 115 1.91 5.04 13.15
N ILE A 116 1.11 4.50 14.06
CA ILE A 116 0.16 3.43 13.79
C ILE A 116 -1.23 3.90 14.21
N SER A 117 -2.18 3.87 13.27
CA SER A 117 -3.58 4.12 13.57
C SER A 117 -4.15 3.05 14.49
N GLU A 118 -5.01 3.43 15.43
CA GLU A 118 -5.81 2.48 16.25
C GLU A 118 -6.70 1.55 15.40
N LYS A 119 -6.92 1.89 14.12
CA LYS A 119 -7.69 1.10 13.16
C LYS A 119 -6.81 0.27 12.22
N ALA A 120 -5.54 0.12 12.55
CA ALA A 120 -4.61 -0.77 11.87
C ALA A 120 -4.25 -1.95 12.77
N VAL A 121 -3.80 -3.05 12.15
CA VAL A 121 -3.26 -4.20 12.85
C VAL A 121 -1.80 -4.36 12.43
N VAL A 122 -0.88 -4.28 13.41
CA VAL A 122 0.55 -4.55 13.21
C VAL A 122 0.96 -5.63 14.20
N LYS A 123 1.49 -6.76 13.73
CA LYS A 123 1.83 -7.89 14.63
C LYS A 123 3.15 -7.68 15.37
N LYS A 124 4.18 -7.15 14.70
CA LYS A 124 5.47 -6.82 15.30
C LYS A 124 5.98 -5.50 14.72
N SER A 125 6.63 -4.69 15.55
CA SER A 125 7.44 -3.56 15.08
C SER A 125 8.81 -3.56 15.77
N GLU A 126 9.82 -3.07 15.07
CA GLU A 126 11.20 -2.99 15.56
C GLU A 126 11.88 -1.72 15.04
N LYS A 127 12.62 -1.05 15.92
CA LYS A 127 13.41 0.13 15.58
C LYS A 127 14.88 -0.26 15.42
N PHE A 128 15.54 0.23 14.37
CA PHE A 128 16.97 0.02 14.11
C PHE A 128 17.76 1.33 13.98
#